data_AF-A0A3C1NMB2-F1
#
_entry.id   AF-A0A3C1NMB2-F1
#
_cell.length_a   1.000
_cell.length_b   1.000
_cell.length_c   1.000
_cell.angle_alpha   90.00
_cell.angle_beta   90.00
_cell.angle_gamma   90.00
#
_symmetry.space_group_name_H-M   'P 1'
#
loop_
_entity.id
_entity.type
_entity.pdbx_description
1 polymer ?
#
loop_
_entity_poly.entity_id
_entity_poly.type
_entity_poly.pdbx_seq_one_letter_code
_entity_poly.pdbx_strand_id
1 'polypeptide(L)'
;MKYEIGDKIIVLHSDEEGIVVDIINDKMVMIEVRGVRFPAYMDQIDFPYYKMFTQKKPVEKKKIFIDQVKKEKIPKKERLGTGVSLRFFPVYDKDVFDDDIVEKLKIYLENNNREEYQFHYKLFFSGDNHFDLKNNILPQSDFYLHDID
;
A
#
# COMPACT_ATOMS: atom_id res chain seq x y z
N MET A 1 -37.77 -24.31 13.72
CA MET A 1 -38.03 -24.27 12.26
C MET A 1 -36.88 -23.55 11.57
N LYS A 2 -36.61 -23.82 10.29
CA LYS A 2 -35.46 -23.23 9.56
C LYS A 2 -35.76 -21.93 8.80
N TYR A 3 -37.04 -21.66 8.53
CA TYR A 3 -37.50 -20.50 7.75
C TYR A 3 -38.66 -19.82 8.48
N GLU A 4 -38.75 -18.51 8.34
CA GLU A 4 -39.83 -17.68 8.85
C GLU A 4 -40.61 -17.01 7.71
N ILE A 5 -41.84 -16.59 8.01
CA ILE A 5 -42.68 -15.87 7.04
C ILE A 5 -41.99 -14.53 6.72
N GLY A 6 -41.75 -14.26 5.44
CA GLY A 6 -41.03 -13.09 4.96
C GLY A 6 -39.56 -13.32 4.62
N ASP A 7 -39.01 -14.50 4.88
CA ASP A 7 -37.63 -14.82 4.51
C ASP A 7 -37.45 -14.83 2.98
N LYS A 8 -36.34 -14.22 2.54
CA LYS A 8 -35.88 -14.32 1.14
C LYS A 8 -35.19 -15.65 0.93
N ILE A 9 -35.65 -16.38 -0.06
CA ILE A 9 -35.15 -17.71 -0.41
C ILE A 9 -34.81 -17.78 -1.90
N ILE A 10 -34.00 -18.75 -2.27
CA ILE A 10 -33.75 -19.13 -3.66
C ILE A 10 -34.17 -20.57 -3.86
N VAL A 11 -34.88 -20.84 -4.96
CA VAL A 11 -35.24 -22.20 -5.36
C VAL A 11 -34.03 -22.84 -6.03
N LEU A 12 -33.51 -23.94 -5.48
CA LEU A 12 -32.28 -24.60 -5.94
C LEU A 12 -32.37 -25.10 -7.40
N HIS A 13 -33.56 -25.44 -7.87
CA HIS A 13 -33.76 -25.98 -9.22
C HIS A 13 -33.81 -24.89 -10.31
N SER A 14 -34.55 -23.81 -10.07
CA SER A 14 -34.76 -22.73 -11.04
C SER A 14 -33.83 -21.53 -10.85
N ASP A 15 -33.09 -21.51 -9.73
CA ASP A 15 -32.22 -20.41 -9.36
C ASP A 15 -32.96 -19.06 -9.23
N GLU A 16 -34.28 -19.12 -8.99
CA GLU A 16 -35.15 -17.97 -8.85
C GLU A 16 -35.29 -17.53 -7.39
N GLU A 17 -35.22 -16.23 -7.17
CA GLU A 17 -35.43 -15.60 -5.86
C GLU A 17 -36.93 -15.47 -5.56
N GLY A 18 -37.31 -15.78 -4.33
CA GLY A 18 -38.68 -15.71 -3.83
C GLY A 18 -38.78 -15.35 -2.35
N ILE A 19 -40.00 -15.31 -1.85
CA ILE A 19 -40.31 -15.01 -0.45
C ILE A 19 -41.21 -16.11 0.14
N VAL A 20 -40.97 -16.50 1.38
CA VAL A 20 -41.87 -17.40 2.12
C VAL A 20 -43.12 -16.64 2.55
N VAL A 21 -44.29 -17.06 2.06
CA VAL A 21 -45.58 -16.40 2.36
C VAL A 21 -46.31 -17.10 3.50
N ASP A 22 -46.21 -18.43 3.58
CA ASP A 22 -46.91 -19.22 4.60
C ASP A 22 -46.19 -20.55 4.89
N ILE A 23 -46.39 -21.11 6.09
CA ILE A 23 -45.79 -22.37 6.52
C ILE A 23 -46.91 -23.41 6.67
N ILE A 24 -46.94 -24.39 5.77
CA ILE A 24 -48.00 -25.42 5.76
C ILE A 24 -47.72 -26.46 6.84
N ASN A 25 -46.47 -26.95 6.93
CA ASN A 25 -46.04 -27.94 7.91
C ASN A 25 -44.51 -27.91 8.08
N ASP A 26 -43.96 -28.81 8.90
CA ASP A 26 -42.52 -28.88 9.20
C ASP A 26 -41.62 -29.20 7.99
N LYS A 27 -42.20 -29.61 6.85
CA LYS A 27 -41.48 -30.04 5.64
C LYS A 27 -41.79 -29.19 4.40
N MET A 28 -42.90 -28.46 4.40
CA MET A 28 -43.43 -27.73 3.25
C MET A 28 -43.76 -26.29 3.62
N VAL A 29 -43.33 -25.37 2.75
CA VAL A 29 -43.62 -23.94 2.84
C VAL A 29 -44.27 -23.46 1.55
N MET A 30 -45.12 -22.45 1.65
CA MET A 30 -45.69 -21.77 0.50
C MET A 30 -44.78 -20.59 0.14
N ILE A 31 -44.29 -20.59 -1.09
CA ILE A 31 -43.35 -19.57 -1.58
C ILE A 31 -44.00 -18.78 -2.71
N GLU A 32 -43.61 -17.50 -2.81
CA GLU A 32 -43.99 -16.62 -3.90
C GLU A 32 -42.76 -16.24 -4.72
N VAL A 33 -42.78 -16.61 -6.00
CA VAL A 33 -41.74 -16.30 -6.98
C VAL A 33 -42.40 -15.54 -8.12
N ARG A 34 -41.98 -14.30 -8.38
CA ARG A 34 -42.50 -13.44 -9.47
C ARG A 34 -44.03 -13.36 -9.56
N GLY A 35 -44.73 -13.39 -8.41
CA GLY A 35 -46.19 -13.29 -8.32
C GLY A 35 -46.96 -14.61 -8.48
N VAL A 36 -46.27 -15.74 -8.63
CA VAL A 36 -46.87 -17.09 -8.62
C VAL A 36 -46.61 -17.74 -7.27
N ARG A 37 -47.67 -18.29 -6.65
CA ARG A 37 -47.60 -18.98 -5.35
C ARG A 37 -47.72 -20.48 -5.53
N PHE A 38 -46.78 -21.23 -4.97
CA PHE A 38 -46.83 -22.69 -4.98
C PHE A 38 -46.16 -23.28 -3.74
N PRO A 39 -46.55 -24.50 -3.33
CA PRO A 39 -45.90 -25.20 -2.24
C PRO A 39 -44.55 -25.78 -2.68
N ALA A 40 -43.51 -25.57 -1.88
CA ALA A 40 -42.18 -26.13 -2.08
C ALA A 40 -41.70 -26.83 -0.81
N TYR A 41 -40.86 -27.86 -0.97
CA TYR A 41 -40.23 -28.53 0.18
C TYR A 41 -39.01 -27.74 0.67
N MET A 42 -38.74 -27.80 1.97
CA MET A 42 -37.64 -27.03 2.60
C MET A 42 -36.23 -27.42 2.10
N ASP A 43 -36.07 -28.62 1.54
CA ASP A 43 -34.83 -29.12 0.93
C ASP A 43 -34.62 -28.62 -0.50
N GLN A 44 -35.65 -28.04 -1.13
CA GLN A 44 -35.60 -27.46 -2.47
C GLN A 44 -35.31 -25.96 -2.48
N ILE A 45 -35.23 -25.35 -1.30
CA ILE A 45 -35.02 -23.91 -1.10
C ILE A 45 -33.81 -23.69 -0.19
N ASP A 46 -33.08 -22.60 -0.44
CA ASP A 46 -31.94 -22.18 0.39
C ASP A 46 -31.95 -20.65 0.54
N PHE A 47 -31.10 -20.11 1.42
CA PHE A 47 -30.92 -18.68 1.50
C PHE A 47 -30.10 -18.15 0.32
N PRO A 48 -30.45 -16.98 -0.24
CA PRO A 48 -29.79 -16.41 -1.41
C PRO A 48 -28.37 -15.88 -1.11
N TYR A 49 -27.94 -15.91 0.16
CA TYR A 49 -26.65 -15.34 0.59
C TYR A 49 -25.48 -15.86 -0.23
N TYR A 50 -25.40 -17.18 -0.46
CA TYR A 50 -24.28 -17.78 -1.17
C TYR A 50 -24.10 -17.18 -2.58
N LYS A 51 -25.19 -16.94 -3.31
CA LYS A 51 -25.12 -16.34 -4.65
C LYS A 51 -24.79 -14.86 -4.64
N MET A 52 -25.34 -14.10 -3.68
CA MET A 52 -25.05 -12.67 -3.56
C MET A 52 -23.57 -12.40 -3.24
N PHE A 53 -22.91 -13.31 -2.51
CA PHE A 53 -21.48 -13.20 -2.21
C PHE A 53 -20.57 -13.78 -3.31
N THR A 54 -21.01 -14.81 -4.04
CA THR A 54 -20.19 -15.47 -5.06
C THR A 54 -20.31 -14.83 -6.45
N GLN A 55 -21.42 -14.13 -6.74
CA GLN A 55 -21.57 -13.40 -7.99
C GLN A 55 -20.65 -12.19 -8.02
N LYS A 56 -19.59 -12.28 -8.82
CA LYS A 56 -18.73 -11.15 -9.17
C LYS A 56 -19.61 -10.09 -9.85
N LYS A 57 -19.85 -8.98 -9.15
CA LYS A 57 -20.54 -7.81 -9.71
C LYS A 57 -19.94 -7.52 -11.09
N PRO A 58 -20.74 -7.50 -12.18
CA PRO A 58 -20.23 -7.14 -13.49
C PRO A 58 -19.71 -5.71 -13.38
N VAL A 59 -18.40 -5.57 -13.27
CA VAL A 59 -17.74 -4.27 -13.32
C VAL A 59 -18.02 -3.77 -14.73
N GLU A 60 -18.88 -2.77 -14.84
CA GLU A 60 -19.04 -2.03 -16.08
C GLU A 60 -17.65 -1.67 -16.57
N LYS A 61 -17.26 -2.23 -17.73
CA LYS A 61 -15.98 -1.89 -18.36
C LYS A 61 -16.08 -0.43 -18.77
N LYS A 62 -15.67 0.47 -17.86
CA LYS A 62 -15.48 1.88 -18.15
C LYS A 62 -14.59 1.94 -19.39
N LYS A 63 -15.14 2.48 -20.49
CA LYS A 63 -14.37 2.70 -21.72
C LYS A 63 -13.25 3.67 -21.37
N ILE A 64 -12.04 3.14 -21.23
CA ILE A 64 -10.85 3.93 -20.96
C ILE A 64 -10.51 4.61 -22.29
N PHE A 65 -10.74 5.91 -22.40
CA PHE A 65 -10.28 6.67 -23.55
C PHE A 65 -8.75 6.80 -23.46
N ILE A 66 -8.06 6.90 -24.61
CA ILE A 66 -6.59 6.94 -24.69
C ILE A 66 -5.99 8.05 -23.80
N ASP A 67 -6.74 9.14 -23.58
CA ASP A 67 -6.36 10.26 -22.71
C ASP A 67 -6.35 9.93 -21.19
N GLN A 68 -6.99 8.84 -20.77
CA GLN A 68 -7.04 8.38 -19.38
C GLN A 68 -5.98 7.32 -19.05
N VAL A 69 -5.17 6.90 -20.04
CA VAL A 69 -4.03 6.04 -19.79
C VAL A 69 -2.96 6.87 -19.09
N LYS A 70 -2.72 6.57 -17.81
CA LYS A 70 -1.62 7.17 -17.05
C LYS A 70 -0.32 6.92 -17.81
N LYS A 71 0.40 7.99 -18.15
CA LYS A 71 1.75 7.91 -18.73
C LYS A 71 2.59 6.99 -17.83
N GLU A 72 3.13 5.92 -18.42
CA GLU A 72 3.83 4.84 -17.72
C GLU A 72 5.06 5.34 -16.94
N LYS A 73 5.63 6.47 -17.37
CA LYS A 73 6.69 7.17 -16.65
C LYS A 73 6.18 8.54 -16.25
N ILE A 74 6.01 8.73 -14.95
CA ILE A 74 5.98 10.08 -14.36
C ILE A 74 7.30 10.73 -14.80
N PRO A 75 7.29 11.86 -15.54
CA PRO A 75 8.54 12.54 -15.84
C PRO A 75 9.20 12.83 -14.49
N LYS A 76 10.41 12.30 -14.27
CA LYS A 76 11.17 12.62 -13.06
C LYS A 76 11.23 14.13 -13.01
N LYS A 77 10.54 14.73 -12.02
CA LYS A 77 10.57 16.17 -11.82
C LYS A 77 12.04 16.53 -11.76
N GLU A 78 12.45 17.32 -12.74
CA GLU A 78 13.82 17.76 -12.88
C GLU A 78 14.21 18.44 -11.57
N ARG A 79 14.93 17.73 -10.70
CA ARG A 79 15.46 18.30 -9.48
C ARG A 79 16.43 19.38 -9.93
N LEU A 80 16.11 20.62 -9.59
CA LEU A 80 17.04 21.73 -9.72
C LEU A 80 18.19 21.43 -8.77
N GLY A 81 19.43 21.53 -9.26
CA GLY A 81 20.61 21.31 -8.44
C GLY A 81 20.58 22.28 -7.25
N THR A 82 20.57 21.74 -6.03
CA THR A 82 20.51 22.55 -4.80
C THR A 82 21.92 22.89 -4.28
N GLY A 83 22.96 22.41 -4.96
CA GLY A 83 24.37 22.60 -4.60
C GLY A 83 25.02 21.33 -4.04
N VAL A 84 26.22 21.52 -3.50
CA VAL A 84 26.98 20.50 -2.75
C VAL A 84 26.91 20.84 -1.27
N SER A 85 26.64 19.86 -0.42
CA SER A 85 26.46 20.06 1.03
C SER A 85 27.28 19.06 1.83
N LEU A 86 27.78 19.48 3.00
CA LEU A 86 28.36 18.58 4.00
C LEU A 86 27.28 18.20 5.01
N ARG A 87 27.11 16.90 5.26
CA ARG A 87 26.17 16.35 6.23
C ARG A 87 26.92 15.68 7.37
N PHE A 88 26.47 15.95 8.58
CA PHE A 88 27.05 15.44 9.82
C PHE A 88 25.99 14.60 10.53
N PHE A 89 26.28 13.33 10.76
CA PHE A 89 25.39 12.42 11.47
C PHE A 89 26.00 12.03 12.80
N PRO A 90 25.40 12.45 13.94
CA PRO A 90 25.85 12.00 15.24
C PRO A 90 25.52 10.52 15.42
N VAL A 91 26.50 9.74 15.87
CA VAL A 91 26.33 8.37 16.34
C VAL A 91 26.30 8.44 17.86
N TYR A 92 25.19 7.99 18.43
CA TYR A 92 24.97 7.99 19.87
C TYR A 92 25.37 6.65 20.48
N ASP A 93 25.99 6.70 21.64
CA ASP A 93 26.21 5.56 22.53
C ASP A 93 25.70 5.90 23.93
N LYS A 94 25.51 4.88 24.76
CA LYS A 94 25.02 5.01 26.14
C LYS A 94 26.19 4.98 27.10
N ASP A 95 26.27 5.97 27.98
CA ASP A 95 27.30 6.01 29.01
C ASP A 95 27.00 5.07 30.19
N VAL A 96 27.83 5.12 31.24
CA VAL A 96 27.69 4.27 32.44
C VAL A 96 26.41 4.58 33.24
N PHE A 97 25.77 5.72 32.97
CA PHE A 97 24.53 6.18 33.59
C PHE A 97 23.31 6.02 32.67
N ASP A 98 23.48 5.37 31.52
CA ASP A 98 22.45 5.16 30.49
C ASP A 98 22.00 6.45 29.77
N ASP A 99 22.83 7.49 29.79
CA ASP A 99 22.61 8.75 29.08
C ASP A 99 23.15 8.69 27.64
N ASP A 100 22.42 9.26 26.68
CA ASP A 100 22.81 9.32 25.27
C ASP A 100 23.94 10.35 25.07
N ILE A 101 25.14 9.87 24.77
CA ILE A 101 26.31 10.69 24.40
C ILE A 101 26.65 10.51 22.93
N VAL A 102 27.16 11.56 22.27
CA VAL A 102 27.67 11.44 20.90
C VAL A 102 29.06 10.81 20.97
N GLU A 103 29.19 9.57 20.49
CA GLU A 103 30.46 8.86 20.41
C GLU A 103 31.32 9.40 19.25
N LYS A 104 30.68 9.65 18.09
CA LYS A 104 31.37 10.12 16.88
C LYS A 104 30.42 10.81 15.91
N LEU A 105 30.97 11.59 14.98
CA LEU A 105 30.25 12.21 13.88
C LEU A 105 30.67 11.61 12.54
N LYS A 106 29.72 11.01 11.82
CA LYS A 106 29.94 10.58 10.44
C LYS A 106 29.73 11.74 9.49
N ILE A 107 30.70 11.98 8.62
CA ILE A 107 30.65 13.09 7.67
C ILE A 107 30.43 12.55 6.26
N TYR A 108 29.46 13.13 5.56
CA TYR A 108 29.14 12.84 4.17
C TYR A 108 29.19 14.12 3.34
N LEU A 109 29.68 14.00 2.12
CA LEU A 109 29.54 15.00 1.07
C LEU A 109 28.36 14.59 0.19
N GLU A 110 27.37 15.46 0.05
CA GLU A 110 26.20 15.23 -0.82
C GLU A 110 26.31 16.15 -2.04
N ASN A 111 26.19 15.58 -3.22
CA ASN A 111 26.08 16.32 -4.47
C ASN A 111 24.64 16.27 -4.98
N ASN A 112 23.87 17.33 -4.73
CA ASN A 112 22.50 17.46 -5.23
C ASN A 112 22.43 18.00 -6.67
N ASN A 113 23.56 18.24 -7.32
CA ASN A 113 23.63 18.75 -8.69
C ASN A 113 23.64 17.62 -9.74
N ARG A 114 23.62 18.01 -11.01
CA ARG A 114 23.64 17.08 -12.16
C ARG A 114 25.04 16.88 -12.73
N GLU A 115 25.95 17.74 -12.33
CA GLU A 115 27.36 17.71 -12.68
C GLU A 115 28.12 16.84 -11.67
N GLU A 116 29.16 16.19 -12.15
CA GLU A 116 30.16 15.51 -11.33
C GLU A 116 31.16 16.55 -10.83
N TYR A 117 31.66 16.38 -9.60
CA TYR A 117 32.71 17.24 -9.05
C TYR A 117 33.90 16.43 -8.59
N GLN A 118 35.10 16.95 -8.88
CA GLN A 118 36.31 16.52 -8.20
C GLN A 118 36.49 17.37 -6.95
N PHE A 119 36.71 16.73 -5.81
CA PHE A 119 36.87 17.41 -4.53
C PHE A 119 38.20 17.06 -3.87
N HIS A 120 38.67 18.00 -3.06
CA HIS A 120 39.80 17.83 -2.16
C HIS A 120 39.34 18.23 -0.76
N TYR A 121 39.13 17.24 0.09
CA TYR A 121 38.76 17.41 1.47
C TYR A 121 39.98 17.34 2.37
N LYS A 122 40.10 18.29 3.31
CA LYS A 122 41.13 18.29 4.36
C LYS A 122 40.52 18.61 5.70
N LEU A 123 40.91 17.87 6.73
CA LEU A 123 40.58 18.15 8.12
C LEU A 123 41.82 18.64 8.86
N PHE A 124 41.68 19.78 9.52
CA PHE A 124 42.72 20.35 10.36
C PHE A 124 42.27 20.39 11.81
N PHE A 125 43.11 19.86 12.71
CA PHE A 125 42.96 20.08 14.15
C PHE A 125 44.17 20.87 14.64
N SER A 126 43.92 21.96 15.37
CA SER A 126 44.99 22.79 15.94
C SER A 126 46.05 23.29 14.94
N GLY A 127 45.71 23.35 13.65
CA GLY A 127 46.61 23.77 12.56
C GLY A 127 47.31 22.62 11.83
N ASP A 128 47.29 21.40 12.39
CA ASP A 128 47.86 20.22 11.76
C ASP A 128 46.84 19.51 10.87
N ASN A 129 47.29 19.01 9.71
CA ASN A 129 46.44 18.25 8.80
C ASN A 129 46.31 16.80 9.32
N HIS A 130 45.12 16.44 9.78
CA HIS A 130 44.83 15.11 10.32
C HIS A 130 44.22 14.16 9.29
N PHE A 131 43.59 14.68 8.24
CA PHE A 131 42.97 13.86 7.20
C PHE A 131 42.96 14.60 5.87
N ASP A 132 43.33 13.91 4.79
CA ASP A 132 43.34 14.44 3.42
C ASP A 132 42.74 13.40 2.47
N LEU A 133 41.74 13.80 1.70
CA LEU A 133 41.06 12.94 0.74
C LEU A 133 40.79 13.68 -0.57
N LYS A 134 41.23 13.09 -1.68
CA LYS A 134 40.94 13.55 -3.03
C LYS A 134 40.15 12.50 -3.78
N ASN A 135 38.96 12.84 -4.23
CA ASN A 135 38.15 11.94 -5.03
C ASN A 135 37.15 12.70 -5.92
N ASN A 136 36.30 11.98 -6.63
CA ASN A 136 35.16 12.50 -7.36
C ASN A 136 33.84 12.13 -6.66
N ILE A 137 32.84 12.99 -6.82
CA ILE A 137 31.45 12.74 -6.39
C ILE A 137 30.53 12.83 -7.59
N LEU A 138 29.79 11.75 -7.83
CA LEU A 138 28.88 11.62 -8.95
C LEU A 138 27.66 12.54 -8.80
N PRO A 139 26.96 12.85 -9.89
CA PRO A 139 25.69 13.58 -9.85
C PRO A 139 24.65 12.89 -8.95
N GLN A 140 23.89 13.67 -8.18
CA GLN A 140 22.80 13.18 -7.33
C GLN A 140 23.22 12.00 -6.42
N SER A 141 24.44 12.07 -5.87
CA SER A 141 25.03 11.01 -5.08
C SER A 141 25.65 11.54 -3.79
N ASP A 142 25.87 10.59 -2.87
CA ASP A 142 26.48 10.84 -1.57
C ASP A 142 27.82 10.13 -1.49
N PHE A 143 28.79 10.79 -0.87
CA PHE A 143 30.13 10.27 -0.65
C PHE A 143 30.44 10.32 0.84
N TYR A 144 30.74 9.16 1.43
CA TYR A 144 31.20 9.08 2.81
C TYR A 144 32.64 9.57 2.92
N LEU A 145 32.91 10.57 3.76
CA LEU A 145 34.26 11.12 3.94
C LEU A 145 35.04 10.34 5.00
N HIS A 146 34.66 10.47 6.26
CA HIS A 146 35.24 9.76 7.41
C HIS A 146 34.37 10.00 8.67
N ASP A 147 34.72 9.31 9.76
CA ASP A 147 34.17 9.53 11.09
C ASP A 147 35.14 10.41 11.90
N ILE A 148 34.61 11.39 12.62
CA ILE A 148 35.34 12.19 13.61
C ILE A 148 34.92 11.72 15.00
N ASP A 149 35.92 11.37 15.82
CA ASP A 149 35.78 11.10 17.25
C ASP A 149 35.97 12.39 18.08
#